data_AF-A0A0V0GGB0-F1
#
_entry.id   AF-A0A0V0GGB0-F1
#
_cell.length_a   1.000
_cell.length_b   1.000
_cell.length_c   1.000
_cell.angle_alpha   90.00
_cell.angle_beta   90.00
_cell.angle_gamma   90.00
#
_symmetry.space_group_name_H-M   'P 1'
#
loop_
_entity.id
_entity.type
_entity.pdbx_description
1 polymer ?
#
loop_
_entity_poly.entity_id
_entity_poly.type
_entity_poly.pdbx_seq_one_letter_code
_entity_poly.pdbx_strand_id
1 'polypeptide(L)'
;MDDYPSLFNLARDPDSTISQNRDGTTWSIMFRRNMQDWEFNDLIKLLQTLQSFSLNTQATDQFKWGTTGDGNYTVSAAYKQSRAFNAVTD
;
A
#
# COMPACT_ATOMS: atom_id res chain seq x y z
N MET A 1 12.99 -1.73 -1.97
CA MET A 1 11.86 -0.80 -1.81
C MET A 1 12.13 0.36 -2.75
N ASP A 2 12.05 0.08 -4.06
CA ASP A 2 12.15 1.02 -5.18
C ASP A 2 11.89 0.21 -6.47
N ASP A 3 10.80 -0.55 -6.50
CA ASP A 3 10.60 -1.55 -7.58
C ASP A 3 10.17 -0.90 -8.90
N TYR A 4 9.60 0.31 -8.83
CA TYR A 4 9.08 1.06 -9.98
C TYR A 4 9.34 2.57 -9.89
N PRO A 5 10.62 3.01 -9.80
CA PRO A 5 10.96 4.42 -9.60
C PRO A 5 10.57 5.30 -10.80
N SER A 6 10.58 4.73 -12.01
CA SER A 6 10.11 5.36 -13.24
C SER A 6 8.62 5.70 -13.16
N LEU A 7 7.79 4.72 -12.79
CA LEU A 7 6.34 4.88 -12.65
C LEU A 7 5.96 5.80 -11.48
N PHE A 8 6.66 5.68 -10.34
CA PHE A 8 6.42 6.56 -9.20
C PHE A 8 6.67 8.02 -9.57
N ASN A 9 7.76 8.29 -10.30
CA ASN A 9 8.00 9.60 -10.85
C ASN A 9 6.96 9.98 -11.92
N LEU A 10 6.44 9.05 -12.71
CA LEU A 10 5.45 9.39 -13.75
C LEU A 10 4.04 9.63 -13.20
N ALA A 11 3.73 9.10 -12.02
CA ALA A 11 2.43 9.23 -11.38
C ALA A 11 2.03 10.70 -11.23
N ARG A 12 0.75 10.99 -11.53
CA ARG A 12 0.18 12.32 -11.32
C ARG A 12 0.08 12.66 -9.83
N ASP A 13 -0.27 11.65 -9.03
CA ASP A 13 -0.41 11.75 -7.58
C ASP A 13 0.18 10.48 -6.95
N PRO A 14 1.46 10.51 -6.52
CA PRO A 14 2.13 9.36 -5.94
C PRO A 14 1.57 8.89 -4.59
N ASP A 15 0.83 9.78 -3.89
CA ASP A 15 0.23 9.49 -2.59
C ASP A 15 -1.24 9.01 -2.71
N SER A 16 -1.74 8.86 -3.94
CA SER A 16 -3.09 8.40 -4.21
C SER A 16 -3.33 6.95 -3.76
N THR A 17 -4.53 6.68 -3.29
CA THR A 17 -4.91 5.37 -2.75
C THR A 17 -5.25 4.37 -3.85
N ILE A 18 -5.33 3.07 -3.48
CA ILE A 18 -5.80 2.02 -4.39
C ILE A 18 -7.23 2.31 -4.89
N SER A 19 -8.12 2.82 -4.03
CA SER A 19 -9.51 3.11 -4.41
C SER A 19 -9.62 4.28 -5.39
N GLN A 20 -8.69 5.23 -5.37
CA GLN A 20 -8.66 6.34 -6.34
C GLN A 20 -8.14 5.91 -7.71
N ASN A 21 -7.30 4.87 -7.77
CA ASN A 21 -6.70 4.37 -9.01
C ASN A 21 -7.36 3.10 -9.54
N ARG A 22 -8.50 2.68 -8.97
CA ARG A 22 -9.18 1.44 -9.36
C ARG A 22 -10.68 1.67 -9.48
N ASP A 23 -11.20 1.35 -10.65
CA ASP A 23 -12.63 1.34 -10.95
C ASP A 23 -13.10 -0.11 -11.15
N GLY A 24 -13.74 -0.67 -10.12
CA GLY A 24 -14.13 -2.08 -10.08
C GLY A 24 -12.94 -3.04 -10.22
N THR A 25 -12.83 -3.69 -11.37
CA THR A 25 -11.73 -4.61 -11.70
C THR A 25 -10.62 -3.99 -12.55
N THR A 26 -10.79 -2.74 -12.97
CA THR A 26 -9.88 -2.05 -13.88
C THR A 26 -9.01 -1.04 -13.14
N TRP A 27 -7.72 -1.00 -13.47
CA TRP A 27 -6.79 0.01 -12.98
C TRP A 27 -6.86 1.27 -13.86
N SER A 28 -7.11 2.42 -13.25
CA SER A 28 -7.18 3.73 -13.90
C SER A 28 -6.14 4.66 -13.27
N ILE A 29 -4.87 4.36 -13.53
CA ILE A 29 -3.73 5.11 -12.99
C ILE A 29 -3.51 6.38 -13.81
N MET A 30 -3.44 7.53 -13.14
CA MET A 30 -3.25 8.81 -13.80
C MET A 30 -1.77 9.20 -13.83
N PHE A 31 -1.28 9.61 -15.01
CA PHE A 31 0.10 10.03 -15.22
C PHE A 31 0.18 11.53 -15.54
N ARG A 32 1.29 12.18 -15.17
CA ARG A 32 1.49 13.63 -15.38
C ARG A 32 1.95 14.00 -16.80
N ARG A 33 2.34 13.01 -17.60
CA ARG A 33 2.68 13.13 -19.02
C ARG A 33 2.41 11.79 -19.73
N ASN A 34 2.52 11.79 -21.05
CA ASN A 34 2.48 10.55 -21.84
C ASN A 34 3.61 9.61 -21.41
N MET A 35 3.30 8.31 -21.42
CA MET A 35 4.23 7.23 -21.12
C MET A 35 5.15 6.97 -22.31
N GLN A 36 6.41 6.68 -22.03
CA GLN A 36 7.40 6.28 -23.02
C GLN A 36 7.48 4.75 -23.11
N ASP A 37 7.96 4.23 -24.24
CA ASP A 37 8.02 2.78 -24.50
C ASP A 37 8.78 2.00 -23.43
N TRP A 38 9.85 2.58 -22.87
CA TRP A 38 10.64 1.94 -21.82
C TRP A 38 9.91 1.88 -20.47
N GLU A 39 9.00 2.82 -20.19
CA GLU A 39 8.19 2.87 -18.95
C GLU A 39 7.01 1.89 -19.02
N PHE A 40 6.55 1.57 -20.24
CA PHE A 40 5.41 0.68 -20.45
C PHE A 40 5.65 -0.74 -19.94
N ASN A 41 6.88 -1.26 -20.09
CA ASN A 41 7.24 -2.57 -19.56
C ASN A 41 7.12 -2.63 -18.03
N ASP A 42 7.48 -1.55 -17.34
CA ASP A 42 7.34 -1.46 -15.89
C ASP A 42 5.87 -1.41 -15.49
N LEU A 43 5.03 -0.67 -16.25
CA LEU A 43 3.58 -0.63 -16.01
C LEU A 43 2.96 -2.03 -16.12
N ILE A 44 3.32 -2.81 -17.15
CA ILE A 44 2.81 -4.17 -17.31
C ILE A 44 3.16 -5.04 -16.10
N LYS A 45 4.41 -5.01 -15.64
CA LYS A 45 4.86 -5.77 -14.47
C LYS A 45 4.12 -5.36 -13.21
N LEU A 46 3.91 -4.06 -13.01
CA LEU A 46 3.13 -3.53 -11.89
C LEU A 46 1.69 -4.06 -11.95
N LEU A 47 1.02 -3.98 -13.10
CA LEU A 47 -0.36 -4.42 -13.26
C LEU A 47 -0.51 -5.94 -13.07
N GLN A 48 0.43 -6.75 -13.57
CA GLN A 48 0.47 -8.19 -13.34
C GLN A 48 0.60 -8.51 -11.85
N THR A 49 1.50 -7.80 -11.16
CA THR A 49 1.69 -7.93 -9.71
C THR A 49 0.39 -7.60 -8.98
N LEU A 50 -0.23 -6.46 -9.30
CA LEU A 50 -1.48 -6.01 -8.71
C LEU A 50 -2.65 -6.98 -8.98
N GLN A 51 -2.67 -7.63 -10.14
CA GLN A 51 -3.72 -8.59 -10.50
C GLN A 51 -3.62 -9.91 -9.72
N SER A 52 -2.43 -10.24 -9.20
CA SER A 52 -2.26 -11.42 -8.32
C SER A 52 -2.92 -11.25 -6.94
N PHE A 53 -3.26 -10.02 -6.55
CA PHE A 53 -3.92 -9.72 -5.28
C PHE A 53 -5.44 -9.66 -5.41
N SER A 54 -6.14 -10.34 -4.51
CA SER A 54 -7.59 -10.20 -4.34
C SER A 54 -7.90 -9.12 -3.32
N LEU A 55 -8.54 -8.04 -3.76
CA LEU A 55 -8.98 -6.94 -2.92
C LEU A 55 -10.38 -7.22 -2.38
N ASN A 56 -10.55 -7.12 -1.07
CA ASN A 56 -11.87 -7.12 -0.45
C ASN A 56 -12.37 -5.68 -0.34
N THR A 57 -13.21 -5.25 -1.28
CA THR A 57 -13.75 -3.89 -1.32
C THR A 57 -14.76 -3.58 -0.20
N GLN A 58 -15.23 -4.61 0.51
CA GLN A 58 -16.13 -4.46 1.65
C GLN A 58 -15.38 -4.34 2.98
N ALA A 59 -14.08 -4.65 3.00
CA ALA A 59 -13.27 -4.50 4.20
C ALA A 59 -12.88 -3.03 4.40
N THR A 60 -12.97 -2.54 5.63
CA THR A 60 -12.40 -1.26 6.03
C THR A 60 -10.87 -1.34 5.99
N ASP A 61 -10.21 -0.25 5.62
CA ASP A 61 -8.75 -0.12 5.70
C ASP A 61 -8.26 -0.40 7.13
N GLN A 62 -7.18 -1.17 7.24
CA GLN A 62 -6.60 -1.59 8.52
C GLN A 62 -5.15 -1.15 8.61
N PHE A 63 -4.77 -0.56 9.75
CA PHE A 63 -3.36 -0.34 10.07
C PHE A 63 -2.70 -1.68 10.44
N LYS A 64 -1.74 -2.11 9.64
CA LYS A 64 -0.91 -3.28 9.89
C LYS A 64 0.42 -2.82 10.48
N TRP A 65 0.46 -2.60 11.79
CA TRP A 65 1.68 -2.21 12.53
C TRP A 65 1.86 -3.13 13.75
N GLY A 66 2.90 -3.97 13.70
CA GLY A 66 3.60 -4.52 14.86
C GLY A 66 2.92 -5.59 15.76
N THR A 67 3.66 -6.69 15.95
CA THR A 67 3.73 -7.63 17.11
C THR A 67 2.50 -8.40 17.62
N THR A 68 1.27 -8.05 17.23
CA THR A 68 0.12 -8.93 17.51
C THR A 68 0.15 -10.14 16.58
N GLY A 69 -0.31 -11.31 17.06
CA GLY A 69 -0.30 -12.56 16.26
C GLY A 69 -1.00 -12.43 14.90
N ASP A 70 -1.95 -11.49 14.80
CA ASP A 70 -2.78 -11.27 13.61
C ASP A 70 -2.29 -10.06 12.76
N GLY A 71 -1.23 -9.40 13.22
CA GLY A 71 -0.57 -8.26 12.55
C GLY A 71 -1.38 -6.97 12.49
N ASN A 72 -2.58 -6.94 13.06
CA ASN A 72 -3.44 -5.76 13.14
C ASN A 72 -3.06 -4.85 14.30
N TYR A 73 -2.89 -3.57 14.00
CA TYR A 73 -2.71 -2.55 15.01
C TYR A 73 -4.05 -2.26 15.69
N THR A 74 -4.00 -2.18 17.02
CA THR A 74 -5.11 -1.68 17.83
C THR A 74 -4.55 -0.74 18.89
N VAL A 75 -5.35 0.27 19.28
CA VAL A 75 -4.98 1.20 20.36
C VAL A 75 -4.66 0.43 21.66
N SER A 76 -5.38 -0.65 21.94
CA SER A 76 -5.13 -1.49 23.11
C SER A 76 -3.78 -2.23 23.02
N ALA A 77 -3.39 -2.73 21.84
CA ALA A 77 -2.07 -3.32 21.62
C ALA A 77 -0.95 -2.29 21.82
N ALA A 78 -1.14 -1.07 21.33
CA ALA A 78 -0.18 0.02 21.53
C ALA A 78 0.02 0.37 23.01
N TYR A 79 -1.08 0.48 23.78
CA TYR A 79 -1.00 0.70 25.22
C TYR A 79 -0.33 -0.46 25.96
N LYS A 80 -0.61 -1.71 25.58
CA LYS A 80 0.07 -2.89 26.15
C LYS A 80 1.58 -2.86 25.89
N GLN A 81 1.98 -2.55 24.66
CA GLN A 81 3.40 -2.45 24.29
C GLN A 81 4.09 -1.29 25.02
N SER A 82 3.44 -0.12 25.11
CA SER A 82 3.94 1.03 25.85
C SER A 82 4.09 0.73 27.35
N ARG A 83 3.12 0.03 27.98
CA ARG A 83 3.25 -0.40 29.39
C ARG A 83 4.40 -1.38 29.59
N ALA A 84 4.59 -2.33 28.69
CA ALA A 84 5.72 -3.28 28.77
C ALA A 84 7.07 -2.55 28.68
N PHE A 85 7.17 -1.53 27.83
CA PHE A 85 8.39 -0.72 27.67
C PHE A 85 8.68 0.16 28.90
N ASN A 86 7.63 0.61 29.60
CA ASN A 86 7.71 1.44 30.80
C ASN A 86 7.57 0.63 32.10
N ALA A 87 7.66 -0.70 32.05
CA ALA A 87 7.65 -1.50 33.26
C ALA A 87 8.94 -1.20 34.03
N VAL A 88 8.81 -0.48 35.15
CA VAL A 88 9.89 -0.32 36.12
C VAL A 88 10.24 -1.73 36.61
N THR A 89 11.40 -2.23 36.22
CA THR A 89 12.00 -3.43 36.80
C THR A 89 12.51 -3.07 38.18
N ASP A 90 11.85 -3.57 39.22
CA ASP A 90 12.39 -3.65 40.58
C ASP A 90 13.63 -4.54 40.64
#